data_AF-A0A7R9QWD6-F1
#
_entry.id   AF-A0A7R9QWD6-F1
#
_cell.length_a   1.000
_cell.length_b   1.000
_cell.length_c   1.000
_cell.angle_alpha   90.00
_cell.angle_beta   90.00
_cell.angle_gamma   90.00
#
_symmetry.space_group_name_H-M   'P 1'
#
loop_
_entity.id
_entity.type
_entity.pdbx_description
1 polymer ?
#
loop_
_entity_poly.entity_id
_entity_poly.type
_entity_poly.pdbx_seq_one_letter_code
_entity_poly.pdbx_strand_id
1 'polypeptide(L)'
;MLRAGNNDFNWQFGVGAIWFSAHNGDINNATIEVKDCEIIDASYAAIMYIESKVSGVTFDNLLINGTGTFAIQLQTGGEATFKNVKAINVGETVPIYNCGVPFKMNIEGTKTGWYTDKPSCEDLSSIKPKWPWNW
;
A
#
# COMPACT_ATOMS: atom_id res chain seq x y z
N MET A 1 8.51 -4.01 -9.65
CA MET A 1 9.33 -3.17 -8.75
C MET A 1 10.07 -4.08 -7.80
N LEU A 2 11.37 -3.87 -7.58
CA LEU A 2 12.20 -4.73 -6.73
C LEU A 2 12.90 -3.87 -5.68
N ARG A 3 12.74 -4.19 -4.39
CA ARG A 3 13.39 -3.46 -3.27
C ARG A 3 13.14 -1.94 -3.31
N ALA A 4 11.92 -1.55 -3.68
CA ALA A 4 11.49 -0.16 -3.76
C ALA A 4 10.84 0.30 -2.43
N GLY A 5 10.82 1.61 -2.19
CA GLY A 5 10.41 2.22 -0.93
C GLY A 5 11.61 2.44 0.01
N ASN A 6 11.46 3.37 0.94
CA ASN A 6 12.50 3.76 1.89
C ASN A 6 11.89 4.35 3.16
N ASN A 7 12.73 4.58 4.17
CA ASN A 7 12.36 5.47 5.26
C ASN A 7 12.50 6.92 4.75
N ASP A 8 11.44 7.71 4.81
CA ASP A 8 11.51 9.12 4.46
C ASP A 8 12.14 9.91 5.60
N PHE A 9 13.20 10.67 5.30
CA PHE A 9 13.95 11.40 6.33
C PHE A 9 13.13 12.51 7.01
N ASN A 10 12.24 13.16 6.26
CA ASN A 10 11.46 14.29 6.77
C ASN A 10 10.25 13.80 7.56
N TRP A 11 9.54 12.80 7.05
CA TRP A 11 8.35 12.24 7.69
C TRP A 11 8.65 11.18 8.75
N GLN A 12 9.86 10.61 8.72
CA GLN A 12 10.36 9.64 9.70
C GLN A 12 9.59 8.30 9.73
N PHE A 13 8.90 7.96 8.64
CA PHE A 13 8.25 6.66 8.45
C PHE A 13 8.56 6.05 7.09
N GLY A 14 8.17 4.79 6.92
CA GLY A 14 8.30 4.07 5.65
C GLY A 14 7.33 4.52 4.57
N VAL A 15 7.84 4.81 3.37
CA VAL A 15 7.02 5.06 2.18
C VAL A 15 6.85 3.81 1.33
N GLY A 16 5.73 3.74 0.60
CA GLY A 16 5.39 2.62 -0.25
C GLY A 16 6.36 2.42 -1.42
N ALA A 17 6.45 1.21 -1.95
CA ALA A 17 7.08 0.98 -3.26
C ALA A 17 6.36 1.77 -4.35
N ILE A 18 5.03 1.80 -4.34
CA ILE A 18 4.20 2.76 -5.07
C ILE A 18 3.48 3.62 -4.04
N TRP A 19 3.52 4.94 -4.26
CA TRP A 19 2.79 5.91 -3.47
C TRP A 19 1.95 6.84 -4.36
N PHE A 20 0.72 7.08 -3.94
CA PHE A 20 -0.20 8.04 -4.52
C PHE A 20 -0.24 9.26 -3.60
N SER A 21 0.38 10.34 -4.05
CA SER A 21 0.62 11.56 -3.27
C SER A 21 0.03 12.76 -3.99
N ALA A 22 -1.12 13.24 -3.52
CA ALA A 22 -1.80 14.38 -4.09
C ALA A 22 -1.42 15.68 -3.35
N HIS A 23 -0.26 16.23 -3.71
CA HIS A 23 0.39 17.30 -2.94
C HIS A 23 -0.38 18.63 -2.96
N ASN A 24 -0.87 19.04 -4.13
CA ASN A 24 -1.47 20.36 -4.33
C ASN A 24 -3.01 20.34 -4.47
N GLY A 25 -3.65 19.21 -4.15
CA GLY A 25 -5.10 19.06 -4.19
C GLY A 25 -5.52 17.68 -4.65
N ASP A 26 -6.80 17.35 -4.40
CA ASP A 26 -7.37 16.03 -4.70
C ASP A 26 -7.19 15.64 -6.19
N ILE A 27 -6.81 14.38 -6.42
CA ILE A 27 -6.85 13.75 -7.74
C ILE A 27 -8.16 12.97 -7.81
N ASN A 28 -9.16 13.49 -8.53
CA ASN A 28 -10.51 12.92 -8.58
C ASN A 28 -11.06 12.68 -10.00
N ASN A 29 -10.34 13.09 -11.04
CA ASN A 29 -10.74 12.94 -12.44
C ASN A 29 -9.59 12.43 -13.31
N ALA A 30 -8.77 11.54 -12.75
CA ALA A 30 -7.71 10.84 -13.46
C ALA A 30 -8.06 9.35 -13.57
N THR A 31 -7.64 8.73 -14.67
CA THR A 31 -7.63 7.27 -14.78
C THR A 31 -6.18 6.81 -14.61
N ILE A 32 -5.91 6.09 -13.52
CA ILE A 32 -4.57 5.60 -13.22
C ILE A 32 -4.63 4.08 -13.15
N GLU A 33 -3.91 3.41 -14.05
CA GLU A 33 -3.94 1.95 -14.15
C GLU A 33 -2.55 1.38 -13.82
N VAL A 34 -2.50 0.49 -12.83
CA VAL A 34 -1.33 -0.30 -12.47
C VAL A 34 -1.64 -1.75 -12.84
N LYS A 35 -1.17 -2.18 -14.01
CA LYS A 35 -1.49 -3.49 -14.58
C LYS A 35 -0.27 -4.39 -14.70
N ASP A 36 -0.48 -5.69 -14.58
CA ASP A 36 0.52 -6.73 -14.85
C ASP A 36 1.85 -6.45 -14.15
N CYS A 37 1.75 -6.10 -12.87
CA CYS A 37 2.86 -5.60 -12.08
C CYS A 37 3.17 -6.57 -10.94
N GLU A 38 4.45 -6.69 -10.63
CA GLU A 38 4.93 -7.38 -9.44
C GLU A 38 5.67 -6.41 -8.54
N ILE A 39 5.36 -6.40 -7.25
CA ILE A 39 6.12 -5.69 -6.22
C ILE A 39 6.84 -6.76 -5.40
N ILE A 40 8.16 -6.82 -5.55
CA ILE A 40 9.03 -7.82 -4.95
C ILE A 40 9.91 -7.18 -3.88
N ASP A 41 9.85 -7.71 -2.67
CA ASP A 41 10.63 -7.29 -1.51
C ASP A 41 10.59 -5.76 -1.27
N ALA A 42 9.41 -5.14 -1.29
CA ALA A 42 9.27 -3.70 -1.07
C ALA A 42 9.71 -3.28 0.34
N SER A 43 10.62 -2.31 0.43
CA SER A 43 11.39 -2.01 1.65
C SER A 43 10.52 -1.75 2.88
N TYR A 44 9.37 -1.12 2.66
CA TYR A 44 8.36 -0.81 3.66
C TYR A 44 6.99 -1.30 3.18
N ALA A 45 6.05 -0.40 2.89
CA ALA A 45 4.76 -0.77 2.36
C ALA A 45 4.85 -1.08 0.85
N ALA A 46 3.96 -1.90 0.33
CA ALA A 46 3.89 -2.11 -1.12
C ALA A 46 3.16 -0.95 -1.80
N ILE A 47 1.94 -0.65 -1.36
CA ILE A 47 1.12 0.45 -1.86
C ILE A 47 0.90 1.47 -0.74
N MET A 48 0.97 2.76 -1.06
CA MET A 48 0.75 3.84 -0.12
C MET A 48 -0.16 4.93 -0.72
N TYR A 49 -1.01 5.52 0.12
CA TYR A 49 -1.78 6.73 -0.18
C TYR A 49 -1.50 7.78 0.89
N ILE A 50 -1.12 9.00 0.49
CA ILE A 50 -0.76 10.08 1.40
C ILE A 50 -1.14 11.45 0.83
N GLU A 51 -1.21 12.45 1.71
CA GLU A 51 -1.53 13.86 1.44
C GLU A 51 -3.02 14.05 1.13
N SER A 52 -3.36 14.61 -0.02
CA SER A 52 -4.77 14.82 -0.42
C SER A 52 -5.36 13.54 -1.02
N LYS A 53 -6.66 13.54 -1.30
CA LYS A 53 -7.35 12.32 -1.74
C LYS A 53 -6.95 11.95 -3.16
N VAL A 54 -6.84 10.66 -3.41
CA VAL A 54 -6.65 10.11 -4.75
C VAL A 54 -7.74 9.09 -5.05
N SER A 55 -8.42 9.25 -6.19
CA SER A 55 -9.36 8.29 -6.74
C SER A 55 -9.04 7.98 -8.21
N GLY A 56 -9.78 7.03 -8.80
CA GLY A 56 -9.59 6.60 -10.19
C GLY A 56 -8.39 5.67 -10.40
N VAL A 57 -7.83 5.12 -9.32
CA VAL A 57 -6.74 4.14 -9.37
C VAL A 57 -7.31 2.73 -9.51
N THR A 58 -6.81 1.97 -10.48
CA THR A 58 -7.09 0.54 -10.65
C THR A 58 -5.80 -0.25 -10.63
N PHE A 59 -5.71 -1.21 -9.71
CA PHE A 59 -4.71 -2.27 -9.73
C PHE A 59 -5.33 -3.49 -10.40
N ASP A 60 -4.70 -4.01 -11.45
CA ASP A 60 -5.17 -5.19 -12.16
C ASP A 60 -4.03 -6.19 -12.34
N ASN A 61 -4.24 -7.42 -11.90
CA ASN A 61 -3.23 -8.47 -11.94
C ASN A 61 -1.91 -8.04 -11.25
N LEU A 62 -2.02 -7.67 -9.98
CA LEU A 62 -0.90 -7.27 -9.13
C LEU A 62 -0.50 -8.40 -8.17
N LEU A 63 0.78 -8.77 -8.20
CA LEU A 63 1.39 -9.61 -7.18
C LEU A 63 2.27 -8.77 -6.25
N ILE A 64 1.99 -8.82 -4.96
CA ILE A 64 2.91 -8.35 -3.90
C ILE A 64 3.58 -9.60 -3.32
N ASN A 65 4.89 -9.74 -3.50
CA ASN A 65 5.65 -10.86 -2.95
C ASN A 65 6.82 -10.31 -2.15
N GLY A 66 6.66 -10.27 -0.84
CA GLY A 66 7.61 -9.61 0.04
C GLY A 66 7.32 -8.12 0.15
N THR A 67 6.92 -7.68 1.33
CA THR A 67 6.91 -6.26 1.70
C THR A 67 7.25 -6.17 3.18
N GLY A 68 8.17 -5.27 3.52
CA GLY A 68 8.73 -5.18 4.87
C GLY A 68 7.69 -4.80 5.92
N THR A 69 6.67 -4.02 5.56
CA THR A 69 5.61 -3.62 6.48
C THR A 69 4.23 -4.04 5.98
N PHE A 70 3.46 -3.11 5.41
CA PHE A 70 2.08 -3.30 5.02
C PHE A 70 1.94 -3.62 3.53
N ALA A 71 0.95 -4.42 3.16
CA ALA A 71 0.55 -4.51 1.75
C ALA A 71 -0.03 -3.16 1.28
N ILE A 72 -0.85 -2.52 2.12
CA ILE A 72 -1.45 -1.21 1.83
C ILE A 72 -1.33 -0.29 3.05
N GLN A 73 -0.77 0.89 2.84
CA GLN A 73 -0.64 1.94 3.85
C GLN A 73 -1.49 3.16 3.47
N LEU A 74 -2.60 3.37 4.19
CA LEU A 74 -3.55 4.44 3.94
C LEU A 74 -3.41 5.56 4.98
N GLN A 75 -2.92 6.71 4.54
CA GLN A 75 -2.78 7.92 5.36
C GLN A 75 -3.71 9.06 4.91
N THR A 76 -4.45 8.86 3.82
CA THR A 76 -5.47 9.80 3.32
C THR A 76 -6.67 9.03 2.78
N GLY A 77 -7.79 9.74 2.64
CA GLY A 77 -9.00 9.18 2.03
C GLY A 77 -8.82 8.98 0.52
N GLY A 78 -9.74 8.27 -0.11
CA GLY A 78 -9.63 8.00 -1.54
C GLY A 78 -10.47 6.83 -2.00
N GLU A 79 -10.22 6.42 -3.24
CA GLU A 79 -10.86 5.24 -3.81
C GLU A 79 -9.88 4.50 -4.73
N ALA A 80 -9.87 3.18 -4.62
CA ALA A 80 -9.13 2.33 -5.56
C ALA A 80 -9.89 1.03 -5.85
N THR A 81 -9.69 0.53 -7.06
CA THR A 81 -10.18 -0.77 -7.51
C THR A 81 -9.05 -1.77 -7.53
N PHE A 82 -9.25 -2.93 -6.92
CA PHE A 82 -8.28 -4.02 -6.85
C PHE A 82 -8.86 -5.23 -7.58
N LYS A 83 -8.30 -5.53 -8.76
CA LYS A 83 -8.66 -6.67 -9.60
C LYS A 83 -7.55 -7.71 -9.55
N ASN A 84 -7.88 -8.92 -9.10
CA ASN A 84 -6.93 -10.05 -9.06
C ASN A 84 -5.61 -9.71 -8.33
N VAL A 85 -5.70 -9.00 -7.20
CA VAL A 85 -4.53 -8.63 -6.40
C VAL A 85 -4.24 -9.72 -5.37
N LYS A 86 -2.99 -10.15 -5.27
CA LYS A 86 -2.53 -11.13 -4.29
C LYS A 86 -1.31 -10.60 -3.55
N ALA A 87 -1.26 -10.83 -2.23
CA ALA A 87 -0.02 -10.67 -1.49
C ALA A 87 0.42 -11.98 -0.84
N ILE A 88 1.73 -12.17 -0.78
CA ILE A 88 2.41 -13.20 0.00
C ILE A 88 3.61 -12.55 0.70
N ASN A 89 4.02 -13.10 1.83
CA ASN A 89 5.20 -12.65 2.57
C ASN A 89 5.11 -11.16 3.01
N VAL A 90 3.94 -10.75 3.53
CA VAL A 90 3.74 -9.41 4.13
C VAL A 90 4.33 -9.40 5.54
N GLY A 91 5.17 -8.41 5.84
CA GLY A 91 5.92 -8.35 7.09
C GLY A 91 5.04 -8.08 8.32
N GLU A 92 4.02 -7.22 8.19
CA GLU A 92 3.05 -6.98 9.25
C GLU A 92 1.95 -8.06 9.27
N THR A 93 1.59 -8.50 10.48
CA THR A 93 0.52 -9.48 10.68
C THR A 93 -0.84 -8.96 10.21
N VAL A 94 -1.05 -7.64 10.35
CA VAL A 94 -2.22 -6.94 9.81
C VAL A 94 -1.79 -6.23 8.53
N PRO A 95 -2.25 -6.64 7.35
CA PRO A 95 -1.64 -6.24 6.07
C PRO A 95 -2.03 -4.82 5.61
N ILE A 96 -3.01 -4.20 6.25
CA ILE A 96 -3.46 -2.84 5.95
C ILE A 96 -3.23 -1.95 7.16
N TYR A 97 -2.51 -0.86 6.96
CA TYR A 97 -2.50 0.28 7.86
C TYR A 97 -3.59 1.28 7.44
N ASN A 98 -4.48 1.63 8.36
CA ASN A 98 -5.46 2.70 8.19
C ASN A 98 -5.94 3.20 9.57
N CYS A 99 -5.62 4.44 9.90
CA CYS A 99 -6.05 5.11 11.14
C CYS A 99 -7.40 5.85 11.00
N GLY A 100 -8.39 5.22 10.37
CA GLY A 100 -9.75 5.75 10.23
C GLY A 100 -9.95 6.73 9.08
N VAL A 101 -9.05 6.77 8.10
CA VAL A 101 -9.24 7.58 6.90
C VAL A 101 -10.30 6.95 5.98
N PRO A 102 -11.19 7.76 5.37
CA PRO A 102 -12.27 7.25 4.54
C PRO A 102 -11.74 6.83 3.17
N PHE A 103 -11.33 5.56 3.06
CA PHE A 103 -10.81 4.97 1.83
C PHE A 103 -11.73 3.86 1.32
N LYS A 104 -12.24 3.99 0.10
CA LYS A 104 -13.12 3.02 -0.53
C LYS A 104 -12.30 2.03 -1.37
N MET A 105 -12.37 0.75 -1.01
CA MET A 105 -11.77 -0.34 -1.79
C MET A 105 -12.86 -1.07 -2.58
N ASN A 106 -12.84 -0.95 -3.90
CA ASN A 106 -13.63 -1.81 -4.78
C ASN A 106 -12.80 -3.07 -5.07
N ILE A 107 -13.28 -4.25 -4.68
CA ILE A 107 -12.49 -5.48 -4.83
C ILE A 107 -13.20 -6.42 -5.81
N GLU A 108 -12.49 -6.77 -6.87
CA GLU A 108 -12.90 -7.72 -7.90
C GLU A 108 -11.94 -8.91 -7.89
N GLY A 109 -12.45 -10.11 -7.60
CA GLY A 109 -11.63 -11.32 -7.50
C GLY A 109 -11.05 -11.55 -6.10
N THR A 110 -9.79 -11.95 -6.02
CA THR A 110 -9.19 -12.44 -4.77
C THR A 110 -8.74 -11.35 -3.80
N LYS A 111 -8.80 -11.68 -2.51
CA LYS A 111 -8.38 -10.86 -1.35
C LYS A 111 -7.17 -11.45 -0.63
N THR A 112 -6.54 -12.48 -1.21
CA THR A 112 -5.56 -13.32 -0.52
C THR A 112 -4.33 -12.52 -0.06
N GLY A 113 -4.09 -12.55 1.26
CA GLY A 113 -2.85 -12.11 1.90
C GLY A 113 -2.67 -10.60 2.07
N TRP A 114 -3.54 -9.77 1.51
CA TRP A 114 -3.42 -8.30 1.60
C TRP A 114 -4.61 -7.61 2.27
N TYR A 115 -5.80 -8.23 2.27
CA TYR A 115 -7.02 -7.59 2.76
C TYR A 115 -7.37 -8.03 4.19
N THR A 116 -7.88 -7.09 4.98
CA THR A 116 -8.48 -7.29 6.29
C THR A 116 -9.63 -6.29 6.48
N ASP A 117 -10.66 -6.67 7.24
CA ASP A 117 -11.73 -5.77 7.68
C ASP A 117 -11.34 -4.94 8.91
N LYS A 118 -10.24 -5.32 9.56
CA LYS A 118 -9.69 -4.67 10.76
C LYS A 118 -8.26 -4.22 10.48
N PRO A 119 -8.07 -3.05 9.84
CA PRO A 119 -6.74 -2.50 9.61
C PRO A 119 -6.08 -2.11 10.94
N SER A 120 -4.75 -2.11 10.96
CA SER A 120 -3.99 -1.61 12.10
C SER A 120 -3.96 -0.09 12.09
N CYS A 121 -3.79 0.48 13.29
CA CYS A 121 -3.49 1.88 13.47
C CYS A 121 -2.42 1.99 14.56
N GLU A 122 -1.18 2.11 14.13
CA GLU A 122 0.02 2.13 14.98
C GLU A 122 0.87 3.36 14.64
N ASP A 123 1.80 3.74 15.51
CA ASP A 123 2.73 4.82 15.20
C ASP A 123 3.69 4.38 14.09
N LEU A 124 3.50 4.93 12.88
CA LEU A 124 4.29 4.61 11.70
C LEU A 124 5.80 4.87 11.86
N SER A 125 6.21 5.78 12.74
CA SER A 125 7.64 6.04 12.99
C SER A 125 8.34 4.88 13.71
N SER A 126 7.55 4.12 14.48
CA SER A 126 8.00 2.95 15.23
C SER A 126 8.07 1.68 14.37
N ILE A 127 7.34 1.64 13.24
CA ILE A 127 7.27 0.47 12.36
C ILE A 127 8.60 0.27 11.63
N LYS A 128 9.14 -0.96 11.71
CA LYS A 128 10.37 -1.35 11.03
C LYS A 128 10.11 -2.51 10.07
N PRO A 129 10.80 -2.56 8.93
CA PRO A 129 10.67 -3.66 7.98
C PRO A 129 10.98 -5.02 8.63
N LYS A 130 10.10 -5.98 8.45
CA LYS A 130 10.23 -7.38 8.85
C LYS A 130 10.42 -8.21 7.60
N TRP A 131 11.62 -8.74 7.41
CA TRP A 131 11.93 -9.56 6.25
C TRP A 131 11.87 -11.04 6.61
N PRO A 132 11.07 -11.85 5.88
CA PRO A 132 10.99 -13.28 6.13
C PRO A 132 12.26 -14.02 5.68
N TRP A 133 13.10 -13.37 4.88
CA TRP A 133 14.35 -13.93 4.39
C TRP A 133 15.50 -13.51 5.32
N ASN A 134 16.19 -14.48 5.92
CA ASN A 134 17.51 -14.26 6.49
C ASN A 134 18.50 -14.17 5.32
N TRP A 135 19.16 -13.03 5.14
CA TRP A 135 20.24 -12.84 4.18
C TRP A 135 21.58 -13.05 4.89
#